data_AF-A0A7K1TG26-F1
#
_entry.id   AF-A0A7K1TG26-F1
#
_cell.length_a   1.000
_cell.length_b   1.000
_cell.length_c   1.000
_cell.angle_alpha   90.00
_cell.angle_beta   90.00
_cell.angle_gamma   90.00
#
_symmetry.space_group_name_H-M   'P 1'
#
loop_
_entity.id
_entity.type
_entity.pdbx_description
1 polymer ?
#
loop_
_entity_poly.entity_id
_entity_poly.type
_entity_poly.pdbx_seq_one_letter_code
_entity_poly.pdbx_strand_id
1 'polypeptide(L)'
;MGNWLNEKQQALSNFMSEISEEAWHASWMEDLEYVLWYTILHGPANYGHKFIDEQTISQLKQLLEGADSWIIFDDDTWETAVALPLWEEMFRTINPDRYLRYYRQ
;
A
#
# COMPACT_ATOMS: atom_id res chain seq x y z
N MET A 1 14.47 -16.88 11.00
CA MET A 1 15.19 -15.73 10.42
C MET A 1 14.14 -14.65 10.30
N GLY A 2 14.29 -13.54 11.02
CA GLY A 2 13.29 -12.46 10.97
C GLY A 2 13.26 -11.88 9.57
N ASN A 3 12.08 -11.78 8.96
CA ASN A 3 11.88 -10.99 7.76
C ASN A 3 12.02 -9.52 8.17
N TRP A 4 13.24 -9.00 8.09
CA TRP A 4 13.46 -7.57 8.25
C TRP A 4 13.49 -6.93 6.87
N LEU A 5 12.67 -5.90 6.70
CA LEU A 5 12.69 -5.04 5.52
C LEU A 5 14.08 -4.41 5.39
N ASN A 6 14.63 -4.39 4.18
CA ASN A 6 15.81 -3.56 3.89
C ASN A 6 15.42 -2.07 3.89
N GLU A 7 16.41 -1.17 3.84
CA GLU A 7 16.18 0.28 3.92
C GLU A 7 15.17 0.81 2.90
N LYS A 8 15.19 0.29 1.67
CA LYS A 8 14.27 0.75 0.60
C LYS A 8 12.86 0.22 0.81
N GLN A 9 12.74 -1.04 1.24
CA GLN A 9 11.47 -1.65 1.61
C GLN A 9 10.85 -0.95 2.82
N GLN A 10 11.66 -0.61 3.81
CA GLN A 10 11.23 0.14 4.98
C GLN A 10 10.75 1.55 4.61
N ALA A 11 11.43 2.23 3.67
CA ALA A 11 11.00 3.54 3.20
C ALA A 11 9.62 3.48 2.53
N LEU A 12 9.37 2.46 1.70
CA LEU A 12 8.05 2.22 1.12
C LEU A 12 7.00 1.92 2.21
N SER A 13 7.32 1.01 3.12
CA SER A 13 6.44 0.61 4.24
C SER A 13 6.03 1.82 5.10
N ASN A 14 6.99 2.66 5.48
CA ASN A 14 6.73 3.84 6.29
C ASN A 14 5.83 4.83 5.54
N PHE A 15 6.09 5.05 4.24
CA PHE A 15 5.26 5.97 3.47
C PHE A 15 3.83 5.47 3.26
N MET A 16 3.64 4.15 3.06
CA MET A 16 2.31 3.55 3.05
C MET A 16 1.59 3.77 4.39
N SER A 17 2.31 3.55 5.49
CA SER A 17 1.79 3.76 6.84
C SER A 17 1.44 5.22 7.14
N GLU A 18 2.26 6.18 6.71
CA GLU A 18 1.98 7.62 6.82
C GLU A 18 0.67 7.99 6.09
N ILE A 19 0.45 7.45 4.89
CA ILE A 19 -0.80 7.68 4.14
C ILE A 19 -2.00 7.12 4.91
N SER A 20 -1.85 5.95 5.53
CA SER A 20 -2.90 5.35 6.37
C SER A 20 -3.19 6.19 7.61
N GLU A 21 -2.16 6.69 8.29
CA GLU A 21 -2.28 7.51 9.49
C GLU A 21 -2.97 8.85 9.18
N GLU A 22 -2.62 9.48 8.07
CA GLU A 22 -3.28 10.71 7.61
C GLU A 22 -4.74 10.49 7.20
N ALA A 23 -5.07 9.32 6.66
CA ALA A 23 -6.42 8.97 6.20
C ALA A 23 -7.35 8.50 7.33
N TRP A 24 -6.82 7.75 8.30
CA TRP A 24 -7.60 6.97 9.27
C TRP A 24 -7.08 7.02 10.71
N HIS A 25 -5.99 7.73 10.99
CA HIS A 25 -5.30 7.71 12.29
C HIS A 25 -4.92 6.29 12.74
N ALA A 26 -4.51 5.48 11.76
CA ALA A 26 -4.08 4.11 11.96
C ALA A 26 -2.82 3.84 11.14
N SER A 27 -1.82 3.24 11.80
CA SER A 27 -0.55 2.84 11.18
C SER A 27 -0.76 1.99 9.92
N TRP A 28 -1.67 1.02 9.96
CA TRP A 28 -2.04 0.23 8.79
C TRP A 28 -3.53 -0.09 8.83
N MET A 29 -4.30 0.59 7.99
CA MET A 29 -5.72 0.29 7.83
C MET A 29 -5.88 -0.99 7.01
N GLU A 30 -6.92 -1.76 7.32
CA GLU A 30 -7.23 -2.99 6.58
C GLU A 30 -7.29 -2.73 5.07
N ASP A 31 -6.62 -3.61 4.30
CA ASP A 31 -6.52 -3.58 2.83
C ASP A 31 -5.77 -2.37 2.23
N LEU A 32 -5.03 -1.60 3.03
CA LEU A 32 -4.23 -0.46 2.58
C LEU A 32 -3.38 -0.79 1.35
N GLU A 33 -2.69 -1.93 1.37
CA GLU A 33 -1.82 -2.39 0.28
C GLU A 33 -2.56 -2.52 -1.05
N TYR A 34 -3.84 -2.92 -1.03
CA TYR A 34 -4.67 -3.02 -2.23
C TYR A 34 -5.20 -1.66 -2.68
N VAL A 35 -5.61 -0.81 -1.73
CA VAL A 35 -6.07 0.56 -2.01
C VAL A 35 -4.96 1.37 -2.67
N LEU A 36 -3.76 1.37 -2.11
CA LEU A 36 -2.65 2.16 -2.66
C LEU A 36 -2.23 1.65 -4.04
N TRP A 37 -2.21 0.33 -4.24
CA TRP A 37 -1.94 -0.24 -5.55
C TRP A 37 -3.00 0.12 -6.60
N TYR A 38 -4.28 0.05 -6.24
CA TYR A 38 -5.36 0.50 -7.14
C TYR A 38 -5.20 1.98 -7.51
N THR A 39 -4.87 2.84 -6.54
CA THR A 39 -4.64 4.27 -6.76
C THR A 39 -3.46 4.54 -7.71
N ILE A 40 -2.36 3.77 -7.59
CA ILE A 40 -1.22 3.83 -8.51
C ILE A 40 -1.63 3.58 -9.97
N LEU A 41 -2.57 2.65 -10.19
CA LEU A 41 -3.03 2.22 -11.51
C LEU A 41 -4.10 3.15 -12.10
N HIS A 42 -5.01 3.65 -11.25
CA HIS A 42 -6.23 4.34 -11.70
C HIS A 42 -6.20 5.85 -11.48
N GLY A 43 -5.23 6.36 -10.72
CA GLY A 43 -5.04 7.79 -10.49
C GLY A 43 -5.62 8.29 -9.15
N PRO A 44 -5.61 9.62 -8.95
CA PRO A 44 -5.99 10.26 -7.70
C PRO A 44 -7.38 9.89 -7.19
N ALA A 45 -7.52 9.73 -5.87
CA ALA A 45 -8.78 9.32 -5.25
C ALA A 45 -8.86 9.72 -3.76
N ASN A 46 -10.08 9.78 -3.23
CA ASN A 46 -10.33 9.97 -1.80
C ASN A 46 -10.12 8.65 -1.05
N TYR A 47 -9.33 8.67 0.00
CA TYR A 47 -9.11 7.54 0.89
C TYR A 47 -9.26 8.01 2.34
N GLY A 48 -10.37 7.65 2.97
CA GLY A 48 -10.72 8.18 4.30
C GLY A 48 -10.73 9.71 4.29
N HIS A 49 -10.01 10.31 5.23
CA HIS A 49 -9.88 11.77 5.34
C HIS A 49 -8.82 12.39 4.41
N LYS A 50 -8.05 11.59 3.66
CA LYS A 50 -6.99 12.05 2.78
C LYS A 50 -7.40 11.96 1.31
N PHE A 51 -7.10 12.99 0.54
CA PHE A 51 -7.07 12.89 -0.91
C PHE A 51 -5.66 12.44 -1.35
N ILE A 52 -5.57 11.28 -2.00
CA ILE A 52 -4.31 10.80 -2.57
C ILE A 52 -4.16 11.46 -3.94
N ASP A 53 -3.28 12.45 -4.03
CA ASP A 53 -3.02 13.24 -5.22
C ASP A 53 -1.90 12.64 -6.11
N GLU A 54 -1.66 13.30 -7.25
CA GLU A 54 -0.62 12.85 -8.20
C GLU A 54 0.79 12.90 -7.60
N GLN A 55 1.07 13.84 -6.71
CA GLN A 55 2.37 13.94 -6.03
C GLN A 55 2.58 12.73 -5.12
N THR A 56 1.58 12.37 -4.32
CA THR A 56 1.59 11.20 -3.45
C THR A 56 1.78 9.92 -4.27
N ILE A 57 1.06 9.77 -5.39
CA ILE A 57 1.21 8.64 -6.31
C ILE A 57 2.62 8.58 -6.90
N SER A 58 3.18 9.73 -7.32
CA SER A 58 4.54 9.80 -7.86
C SER A 58 5.57 9.36 -6.83
N GLN A 59 5.43 9.77 -5.57
CA GLN A 59 6.32 9.37 -4.49
C GLN A 59 6.20 7.86 -4.19
N LEU A 60 4.97 7.33 -4.17
CA LEU A 60 4.71 5.90 -4.04
C LEU A 60 5.40 5.09 -5.13
N LYS A 61 5.30 5.52 -6.40
CA LYS A 61 5.95 4.87 -7.54
C LYS A 61 7.49 4.92 -7.43
N GLN A 62 8.06 6.04 -7.01
CA GLN A 62 9.51 6.16 -6.81
C GLN A 62 10.04 5.21 -5.72
N LEU A 63 9.32 5.12 -4.59
CA LEU A 63 9.69 4.22 -3.50
C LEU A 63 9.50 2.75 -3.91
N LEU A 64 8.43 2.44 -4.66
CA LEU A 64 8.20 1.13 -5.26
C LEU A 64 9.34 0.69 -6.17
N GLU A 65 9.79 1.55 -7.09
CA GLU A 65 10.94 1.27 -7.95
C GLU A 65 12.22 1.01 -7.15
N GLY A 66 12.42 1.72 -6.05
CA GLY A 66 13.54 1.49 -5.14
C GLY A 66 13.46 0.14 -4.42
N ALA A 67 12.28 -0.20 -3.91
CA ALA A 67 12.05 -1.39 -3.09
C ALA A 67 12.03 -2.70 -3.90
N ASP A 68 11.73 -2.63 -5.20
CA ASP A 68 11.56 -3.80 -6.10
C ASP A 68 10.62 -4.88 -5.52
N SER A 69 9.66 -4.42 -4.73
CA SER A 69 8.72 -5.24 -3.97
C SER A 69 7.56 -4.39 -3.48
N TRP A 70 6.46 -5.05 -3.14
CA TRP A 70 5.32 -4.42 -2.47
C TRP A 70 5.29 -4.83 -1.01
N ILE A 71 4.76 -3.96 -0.14
CA ILE A 71 4.63 -4.26 1.28
C ILE A 71 3.19 -4.68 1.56
N ILE A 72 3.05 -5.84 2.19
CA ILE A 72 1.78 -6.31 2.74
C ILE A 72 1.89 -6.33 4.26
N PHE A 73 0.76 -6.28 4.94
CA PHE A 73 0.67 -6.47 6.38
C PHE A 73 -0.26 -7.64 6.68
N ASP A 74 0.15 -8.52 7.60
CA ASP A 74 -0.73 -9.47 8.25
C ASP A 74 -0.37 -9.60 9.73
N ASP A 75 -1.32 -10.04 10.56
CA ASP A 75 -1.14 -10.10 12.01
C ASP A 75 -0.07 -11.11 12.47
N ASP A 76 0.30 -12.08 11.63
CA ASP A 76 1.27 -13.12 11.95
C ASP A 76 2.71 -12.67 11.65
N THR A 77 2.91 -11.98 10.53
CA THR A 77 4.23 -11.61 9.99
C THR A 77 4.53 -10.12 9.98
N TRP A 78 3.56 -9.29 10.34
CA TRP A 78 3.63 -7.83 10.26
C TRP A 78 3.95 -7.37 8.83
N GLU A 79 4.70 -6.28 8.65
CA GLU A 79 5.07 -5.78 7.34
C GLU A 79 6.07 -6.70 6.64
N THR A 80 5.63 -7.35 5.55
CA THR A 80 6.45 -8.24 4.73
C THR A 80 6.57 -7.73 3.30
N ALA A 81 7.79 -7.77 2.77
CA ALA A 81 8.06 -7.48 1.36
C ALA A 81 7.71 -8.69 0.47
N VAL A 82 6.86 -8.45 -0.53
CA VAL A 82 6.42 -9.42 -1.53
C VAL A 82 6.96 -9.02 -2.89
N ALA A 83 7.53 -9.97 -3.63
CA ALA A 83 8.00 -9.72 -4.99
C ALA A 83 6.83 -9.30 -5.90
N LEU A 84 7.06 -8.33 -6.79
CA LEU A 84 6.01 -7.74 -7.63
C LEU A 84 5.18 -8.77 -8.42
N PRO A 85 5.76 -9.83 -9.03
CA PRO A 85 4.95 -10.83 -9.74
C PRO A 85 3.93 -11.55 -8.84
N LEU A 86 4.32 -11.84 -7.59
CA LEU A 86 3.45 -12.48 -6.62
C LEU A 86 2.38 -11.49 -6.13
N TRP A 87 2.77 -10.25 -5.85
CA TRP A 87 1.81 -9.21 -5.48
C TRP A 87 0.76 -8.98 -6.56
N GLU A 88 1.17 -8.89 -7.83
CA GLU A 88 0.23 -8.73 -8.94
C GLU A 88 -0.74 -9.91 -9.08
N GLU A 89 -0.30 -11.13 -8.78
CA GLU A 89 -1.18 -12.30 -8.73
C GLU A 89 -2.20 -12.19 -7.59
N MET A 90 -1.76 -11.79 -6.39
CA MET A 90 -2.65 -11.52 -5.25
C MET A 90 -3.67 -10.43 -5.59
N PHE A 91 -3.23 -9.33 -6.20
CA PHE A 91 -4.09 -8.22 -6.61
C PHE A 91 -5.11 -8.62 -7.69
N ARG A 92 -4.75 -9.52 -8.61
CA ARG A 92 -5.69 -10.03 -9.63
C ARG A 92 -6.73 -11.01 -9.08
N THR A 93 -6.44 -11.67 -7.97
CA THR A 93 -7.29 -12.74 -7.42
C THR A 93 -8.22 -12.26 -6.30
N ILE A 94 -7.88 -11.17 -5.62
CA ILE A 94 -8.72 -10.61 -4.56
C ILE A 94 -10.04 -10.05 -5.11
N ASN A 95 -11.12 -10.13 -4.33
CA ASN A 95 -12.38 -9.47 -4.67
C ASN A 95 -12.23 -7.94 -4.57
N PRO A 96 -12.41 -7.16 -5.66
CA PRO A 96 -12.24 -5.71 -5.64
C PRO A 96 -13.14 -4.98 -4.65
N ASP A 97 -14.35 -5.51 -4.36
CA ASP A 97 -15.25 -4.88 -3.40
C ASP A 97 -14.64 -4.76 -1.99
N ARG A 98 -13.65 -5.60 -1.67
CA ARG A 98 -12.94 -5.61 -0.39
C ARG A 98 -12.16 -4.31 -0.17
N TYR A 99 -11.45 -3.80 -1.17
CA TYR A 99 -10.68 -2.55 -1.03
C TYR A 99 -11.38 -1.33 -1.64
N LEU A 100 -12.28 -1.52 -2.62
CA LEU A 100 -12.99 -0.39 -3.23
C LEU A 100 -13.98 0.30 -2.29
N ARG A 101 -14.41 -0.37 -1.21
CA ARG A 101 -15.26 0.23 -0.17
C ARG A 101 -14.61 1.45 0.50
N TYR A 102 -13.28 1.56 0.48
CA TYR A 102 -12.56 2.69 1.08
C TYR A 102 -12.63 3.99 0.26
N TYR A 103 -13.09 3.94 -1.00
CA TYR A 103 -13.31 5.12 -1.84
C TYR A 103 -14.75 5.67 -1.81
N ARG A 104 -15.71 4.92 -1.23
CA ARG A 104 -17.15 5.20 -1.33
C ARG A 104 -17.72 5.89 -0.08
N GLN A 105 -16.87 6.47 0.76
CA GLN A 105 -17.25 6.99 2.08
C GLN A 105 -17.35 8.51 2.09
#